data_AF-A0A849WNV4-F1
#
_entry.id   AF-A0A849WNV4-F1
#
_cell.length_a   1.000
_cell.length_b   1.000
_cell.length_c   1.000
_cell.angle_alpha   90.00
_cell.angle_beta   90.00
_cell.angle_gamma   90.00
#
_symmetry.space_group_name_H-M   'P 1'
#
loop_
_entity.id
_entity.type
_entity.pdbx_description
1 polymer ?
#
loop_
_entity_poly.entity_id
_entity_poly.type
_entity_poly.pdbx_seq_one_letter_code
_entity_poly.pdbx_strand_id
1 'polypeptide(L)'
;MLTRLQVSGFKNLVDVDVRFGPFTCVAGLNGSGKSNLFDAIHFLSALSDHPLMDAAMMVRDERRRSSEIRSLFHHVGDSYDQKISLVAEMIVPKEGVDDLGQKVRTSVTFLRYTLVLGYRGSNRLGTQGNLEVLEEELLPISQRDSQKNLGFPHSVEWSKSIIKGQRSSKSPLISTVKEGENTLVKLHQDRTKGKPFSRLASDLPRTVLSVANAAE
;
A
#
# COMPACT_ATOMS: atom_id res chain seq x y z
N MET A 1 -10.84 -3.20 7.53
CA MET A 1 -11.69 -2.09 7.03
C MET A 1 -10.78 -1.00 6.49
N LEU A 2 -10.87 -0.69 5.20
CA LEU A 2 -10.24 0.50 4.61
C LEU A 2 -11.02 1.75 5.03
N THR A 3 -10.32 2.78 5.48
CA THR A 3 -10.90 4.04 6.02
C THR A 3 -10.48 5.26 5.22
N ARG A 4 -9.35 5.20 4.53
CA ARG A 4 -8.89 6.22 3.58
C ARG A 4 -8.00 5.60 2.53
N LEU A 5 -8.06 6.12 1.31
CA LEU A 5 -7.13 5.81 0.23
C LEU A 5 -6.71 7.12 -0.44
N GLN A 6 -5.42 7.39 -0.48
CA GLN A 6 -4.85 8.44 -1.32
C GLN A 6 -4.07 7.79 -2.46
N VAL A 7 -4.29 8.28 -3.68
CA VAL A 7 -3.64 7.77 -4.88
C VAL A 7 -3.19 8.93 -5.76
N SER A 8 -1.94 8.90 -6.20
CA SER A 8 -1.44 9.82 -7.22
C SER A 8 -0.53 9.07 -8.19
N GLY A 9 -0.54 9.47 -9.46
CA GLY A 9 0.27 8.88 -10.51
C GLY A 9 -0.19 7.50 -11.01
N PHE A 10 -1.37 7.01 -10.61
CA PHE A 10 -1.92 5.72 -11.06
C PHE A 10 -3.02 5.89 -12.11
N LYS A 11 -2.78 5.44 -13.34
CA LYS A 11 -3.69 5.54 -14.49
C LYS A 11 -4.18 6.98 -14.72
N ASN A 12 -5.41 7.30 -14.34
CA ASN A 12 -5.93 8.68 -14.43
C ASN A 12 -6.23 9.30 -13.06
N LEU A 13 -5.75 8.71 -11.98
CA LEU A 13 -5.89 9.22 -10.64
C LEU A 13 -4.73 10.18 -10.33
N VAL A 14 -5.06 11.46 -10.21
CA VAL A 14 -4.13 12.54 -9.87
C VAL A 14 -4.59 13.13 -8.55
N ASP A 15 -3.78 12.99 -7.50
CA ASP A 15 -4.02 13.51 -6.15
C ASP A 15 -5.41 13.19 -5.58
N VAL A 16 -5.88 11.96 -5.80
CA VAL A 16 -7.15 11.47 -5.30
C VAL A 16 -7.02 11.16 -3.81
N ASP A 17 -7.93 11.66 -2.99
CA ASP A 17 -8.02 11.40 -1.55
C ASP A 17 -9.46 11.05 -1.16
N VAL A 18 -9.72 9.77 -0.93
CA VAL A 18 -11.04 9.23 -0.62
C VAL A 18 -11.06 8.74 0.81
N ARG A 19 -12.05 9.21 1.59
CA ARG A 19 -12.36 8.69 2.92
C ARG A 19 -13.55 7.76 2.84
N PHE A 20 -13.42 6.58 3.43
CA PHE A 20 -14.45 5.55 3.45
C PHE A 20 -15.21 5.59 4.78
N GLY A 21 -16.54 5.58 4.68
CA GLY A 21 -17.44 5.39 5.79
C GLY A 21 -17.92 3.94 5.91
N PRO A 22 -18.82 3.65 6.87
CA PRO A 22 -19.49 2.35 6.99
C PRO A 22 -20.23 1.92 5.72
N PHE A 23 -20.66 2.90 4.92
CA PHE A 23 -21.19 2.71 3.58
C PHE A 23 -20.63 3.81 2.69
N THR A 24 -20.09 3.45 1.52
CA THR A 24 -19.51 4.39 0.56
C THR A 24 -20.03 4.04 -0.84
N CYS A 25 -20.66 5.01 -1.51
CA CYS A 25 -21.11 4.87 -2.90
C CYS A 25 -20.19 5.70 -3.81
N VAL A 26 -19.61 5.06 -4.83
CA VAL A 26 -18.76 5.72 -5.83
C VAL A 26 -19.53 5.86 -7.14
N ALA A 27 -19.99 7.08 -7.45
CA ALA A 27 -20.76 7.40 -8.65
C ALA A 27 -20.10 8.53 -9.45
N GLY A 28 -20.41 8.63 -10.74
CA GLY A 28 -19.80 9.60 -11.65
C GLY A 28 -19.81 9.14 -13.11
N LEU A 29 -19.41 10.02 -14.02
CA LEU A 29 -19.43 9.76 -15.47
C LEU A 29 -18.45 8.65 -15.89
N ASN A 30 -18.71 8.03 -17.04
CA ASN A 30 -17.77 7.06 -17.61
C ASN A 30 -16.42 7.73 -17.90
N GLY A 31 -15.33 7.01 -17.62
CA GLY A 31 -13.97 7.55 -17.75
C GLY A 31 -13.51 8.47 -16.61
N SER A 32 -14.35 8.80 -15.62
CA SER A 32 -13.99 9.69 -14.51
C SER A 32 -13.02 9.07 -13.47
N GLY A 33 -12.49 7.86 -13.73
CA GLY A 33 -11.55 7.18 -12.82
C GLY A 33 -12.18 6.26 -11.78
N LYS A 34 -13.51 6.04 -11.80
CA LYS A 34 -14.18 5.14 -10.83
C LYS A 34 -13.59 3.73 -10.81
N SER A 35 -13.51 3.08 -11.97
CA SER A 35 -12.92 1.74 -12.08
C SER A 35 -11.44 1.75 -11.68
N ASN A 36 -10.70 2.80 -12.03
CA ASN A 36 -9.29 2.93 -11.66
C ASN A 36 -9.10 3.09 -10.14
N LEU A 37 -10.05 3.70 -9.41
CA LEU A 37 -10.04 3.74 -7.95
C LEU A 37 -10.15 2.33 -7.35
N PHE A 38 -11.03 1.49 -7.90
CA PHE A 38 -11.14 0.08 -7.50
C PHE A 38 -9.93 -0.73 -7.93
N ASP A 39 -9.35 -0.45 -9.10
CA ASP A 39 -8.09 -1.06 -9.54
C ASP A 39 -6.94 -0.71 -8.60
N ALA A 40 -6.89 0.51 -8.04
CA ALA A 40 -5.88 0.87 -7.05
C ALA A 40 -6.04 0.07 -5.74
N ILE A 41 -7.28 -0.17 -5.30
CA ILE A 41 -7.57 -1.04 -4.15
C ILE A 41 -7.17 -2.49 -4.46
N HIS A 42 -7.56 -2.99 -5.63
CA HIS A 42 -7.19 -4.33 -6.08
C HIS A 42 -5.68 -4.49 -6.21
N PHE A 43 -4.98 -3.44 -6.69
CA PHE A 43 -3.53 -3.45 -6.82
C PHE A 43 -2.85 -3.53 -5.46
N LEU A 44 -3.29 -2.73 -4.48
CA LEU A 44 -2.79 -2.82 -3.10
C LEU A 44 -3.00 -4.21 -2.49
N SER A 45 -4.16 -4.83 -2.75
CA SER A 45 -4.43 -6.20 -2.33
C SER A 45 -3.50 -7.20 -3.04
N ALA A 46 -3.33 -7.09 -4.35
CA ALA A 46 -2.44 -7.99 -5.08
C ALA A 46 -0.98 -7.85 -4.63
N LEU A 47 -0.55 -6.62 -4.31
CA LEU A 47 0.79 -6.32 -3.82
C LEU A 47 1.07 -6.85 -2.40
N SER A 48 0.05 -7.25 -1.63
CA SER A 48 0.27 -7.94 -0.36
C SER A 48 0.61 -9.41 -0.54
N ASP A 49 0.20 -10.03 -1.66
CA ASP A 49 0.26 -11.48 -1.81
C ASP A 49 1.16 -11.93 -2.96
N HIS A 50 1.41 -11.06 -3.93
CA HIS A 50 2.13 -11.39 -5.17
C HIS A 50 3.38 -10.52 -5.39
N PRO A 51 4.34 -11.00 -6.20
CA PRO A 51 5.40 -10.17 -6.77
C PRO A 51 4.88 -8.91 -7.47
N LEU A 52 5.68 -7.84 -7.49
CA LEU A 52 5.29 -6.54 -8.05
C LEU A 52 4.77 -6.66 -9.49
N MET A 53 5.44 -7.48 -10.29
CA MET A 53 5.11 -7.70 -11.69
C MET A 53 3.80 -8.45 -11.85
N ASP A 54 3.58 -9.51 -11.08
CA ASP A 54 2.34 -10.29 -11.14
C ASP A 54 1.16 -9.44 -10.69
N ALA A 55 1.30 -8.68 -9.59
CA ALA A 55 0.30 -7.74 -9.13
C ALA A 55 -0.02 -6.66 -10.17
N ALA A 56 1.00 -6.12 -10.85
CA ALA A 56 0.84 -5.14 -11.92
C ALA A 56 0.05 -5.69 -13.11
N MET A 57 0.28 -6.95 -13.45
CA MET A 57 -0.42 -7.64 -14.53
C MET A 57 -1.91 -7.84 -14.22
N MET A 58 -2.27 -8.05 -12.96
CA MET A 58 -3.66 -8.26 -12.53
C MET A 58 -4.55 -7.01 -12.64
N VAL A 59 -3.96 -5.82 -12.64
CA VAL A 59 -4.70 -4.53 -12.72
C VAL A 59 -4.47 -3.80 -14.04
N ARG A 60 -3.74 -4.41 -14.96
CA ARG A 60 -3.53 -3.87 -16.30
C ARG A 60 -4.83 -3.95 -17.10
N ASP A 61 -5.12 -2.91 -17.85
CA ASP A 61 -6.29 -2.85 -18.72
C ASP A 61 -6.02 -3.66 -20.00
N GLU A 62 -6.63 -4.84 -20.15
CA GLU A 62 -6.50 -5.69 -21.34
C GLU A 62 -6.96 -5.00 -22.63
N ARG A 63 -7.77 -3.95 -22.52
CA ARG A 63 -8.36 -3.25 -23.66
C ARG A 63 -7.39 -2.30 -24.36
N ARG A 64 -6.31 -1.88 -23.69
CA ARG A 64 -5.28 -1.03 -24.28
C ARG A 64 -4.15 -1.93 -24.77
N ARG A 65 -3.94 -1.98 -26.08
CA ARG A 65 -2.88 -2.72 -26.79
C ARG A 65 -1.43 -2.38 -26.38
N SER A 66 -1.22 -1.54 -25.36
CA SER A 66 0.10 -1.33 -24.77
C SER A 66 0.34 -2.43 -23.74
N SER A 67 1.21 -3.37 -24.08
CA SER A 67 1.66 -4.44 -23.19
C SER A 67 2.58 -3.94 -22.07
N GLU A 68 2.73 -2.62 -21.91
CA GLU A 68 3.76 -2.02 -21.07
C GLU A 68 3.23 -1.68 -19.67
N ILE A 69 3.95 -2.11 -18.65
CA ILE A 69 3.73 -1.75 -17.24
C ILE A 69 3.69 -0.24 -17.02
N ARG A 70 4.38 0.50 -17.88
CA ARG A 70 4.36 1.96 -17.89
C ARG A 70 2.94 2.54 -18.02
N SER A 71 2.00 1.81 -18.61
CA SER A 71 0.59 2.21 -18.71
C SER A 71 -0.15 2.32 -17.37
N LEU A 72 0.39 1.73 -16.29
CA LEU A 72 -0.13 1.92 -14.94
C LEU A 72 0.20 3.32 -14.40
N PHE A 73 1.23 3.97 -14.92
CA PHE A 73 1.59 5.33 -14.54
C PHE A 73 0.70 6.32 -15.27
N HIS A 74 0.35 7.38 -14.56
CA HIS A 74 -0.36 8.49 -15.15
C HIS A 74 0.44 9.10 -16.29
N HIS A 75 -0.26 9.54 -17.33
CA HIS A 75 0.37 10.22 -18.46
C HIS A 75 -0.55 11.25 -19.09
N VAL A 76 0.09 12.24 -19.71
CA VAL A 76 -0.53 13.23 -20.60
C VAL A 76 0.26 13.22 -21.91
N GLY A 77 -0.38 12.74 -22.98
CA GLY A 77 0.33 12.45 -24.23
C GLY A 77 1.40 11.39 -24.00
N ASP A 78 2.64 11.67 -24.42
CA ASP A 78 3.78 10.77 -24.25
C ASP A 78 4.55 10.98 -22.93
N SER A 79 4.12 11.94 -22.10
CA SER A 79 4.74 12.24 -20.82
C SER A 79 4.12 11.41 -19.71
N TYR A 80 4.92 10.53 -19.10
CA TYR A 80 4.50 9.68 -17.99
C TYR A 80 5.05 10.20 -16.66
N ASP A 81 4.24 10.10 -15.62
CA ASP A 81 4.67 10.25 -14.24
C ASP A 81 5.72 9.20 -13.91
N GLN A 82 6.69 9.58 -13.09
CA GLN A 82 7.81 8.72 -12.70
C GLN A 82 7.46 7.80 -11.53
N LYS A 83 6.37 8.09 -10.83
CA LYS A 83 6.02 7.45 -9.56
C LYS A 83 4.51 7.20 -9.45
N ILE A 84 4.15 6.10 -8.82
CA ILE A 84 2.82 5.84 -8.28
C ILE A 84 2.92 5.96 -6.75
N SER A 85 2.07 6.77 -6.14
CA SER A 85 1.96 6.91 -4.68
C SER A 85 0.62 6.38 -4.20
N LEU A 86 0.65 5.45 -3.26
CA LEU A 86 -0.52 4.82 -2.66
C LEU A 86 -0.42 4.95 -1.14
N VAL A 87 -1.44 5.54 -0.52
CA VAL A 87 -1.55 5.62 0.95
C VAL A 87 -2.89 5.03 1.37
N ALA A 88 -2.87 3.98 2.19
CA ALA A 88 -4.07 3.35 2.71
C ALA A 88 -4.10 3.45 4.24
N GLU A 89 -5.20 3.99 4.79
CA GLU A 89 -5.46 3.91 6.23
C GLU A 89 -6.50 2.82 6.49
N MET A 90 -6.21 1.88 7.37
CA MET A 90 -7.05 0.71 7.58
C MET A 90 -7.08 0.25 9.04
N ILE A 91 -8.25 -0.25 9.44
CA ILE A 91 -8.43 -0.96 10.71
C ILE A 91 -8.34 -2.46 10.44
N VAL A 92 -7.41 -3.14 11.09
CA VAL A 92 -7.18 -4.59 11.03
C VAL A 92 -7.76 -5.28 12.27
N PRO A 93 -8.19 -6.55 12.19
CA PRO A 93 -8.66 -7.28 13.36
C PRO A 93 -7.52 -7.47 14.37
N LYS A 94 -7.86 -7.53 15.66
CA LYS A 94 -6.86 -7.74 16.73
C LYS A 94 -6.23 -9.13 16.66
N GLU A 95 -7.00 -10.10 16.23
CA GLU A 95 -6.64 -11.52 16.14
C GLU A 95 -6.95 -11.98 14.73
N GLY A 96 -6.05 -12.77 14.16
CA GLY A 96 -6.13 -13.29 12.81
C GLY A 96 -5.52 -14.68 12.73
N VAL A 97 -5.53 -15.23 11.53
CA VAL A 97 -4.88 -16.50 11.22
C VAL A 97 -3.87 -16.22 10.11
N ASP A 98 -2.63 -16.66 10.29
CA ASP A 98 -1.59 -16.57 9.27
C ASP A 98 -1.75 -17.66 8.20
N ASP A 99 -0.88 -17.65 7.19
CA ASP A 99 -0.92 -18.60 6.06
C ASP A 99 -0.63 -20.05 6.48
N LEU A 100 -0.06 -20.26 7.68
CA LEU A 100 0.15 -21.59 8.29
C LEU A 100 -0.99 -22.04 9.20
N GLY A 101 -2.05 -21.24 9.34
CA GLY A 101 -3.17 -21.57 10.21
C GLY A 101 -2.94 -21.22 11.70
N GLN A 102 -1.85 -20.53 12.05
CA GLN A 102 -1.57 -20.14 13.42
C GLN A 102 -2.32 -18.86 13.79
N LYS A 103 -2.77 -18.79 15.05
CA LYS A 103 -3.46 -17.60 15.55
C LYS A 103 -2.45 -16.50 15.88
N VAL A 104 -2.50 -15.42 15.12
CA VAL A 104 -1.67 -14.23 15.34
C VAL A 104 -2.46 -13.14 16.05
N ARG A 105 -1.77 -12.36 16.87
CA ARG A 105 -2.37 -11.23 17.60
C ARG A 105 -1.55 -9.97 17.39
N THR A 106 -2.18 -8.93 16.86
CA THR A 106 -1.52 -7.63 16.68
C THR A 106 -1.62 -6.76 17.94
N SER A 107 -0.57 -6.00 18.23
CA SER A 107 -0.56 -5.01 19.29
C SER A 107 -1.30 -3.73 18.91
N VAL A 108 -1.41 -3.43 17.61
CA VAL A 108 -2.02 -2.22 17.03
C VAL A 108 -3.04 -2.57 15.95
N THR A 109 -4.20 -1.92 15.95
CA THR A 109 -5.27 -2.25 14.99
C THR A 109 -5.59 -1.16 13.99
N PHE A 110 -5.06 0.06 14.13
CA PHE A 110 -5.24 1.12 13.14
C PHE A 110 -3.89 1.47 12.52
N LEU A 111 -3.77 1.29 11.22
CA LEU A 111 -2.52 1.37 10.47
C LEU A 111 -2.66 2.34 9.29
N ARG A 112 -1.57 3.02 8.97
CA ARG A 112 -1.35 3.71 7.70
C ARG A 112 -0.24 2.99 6.95
N TYR A 113 -0.54 2.53 5.74
CA TYR A 113 0.41 1.97 4.81
C TYR A 113 0.69 2.97 3.70
N THR A 114 1.96 3.26 3.44
CA THR A 114 2.44 4.12 2.35
C THR A 114 3.31 3.27 1.43
N LEU A 115 3.04 3.33 0.13
CA LEU A 115 3.83 2.67 -0.90
C LEU A 115 4.05 3.62 -2.06
N VAL A 116 5.31 3.83 -2.42
CA VAL A 116 5.71 4.57 -3.62
C VAL A 116 6.46 3.63 -4.54
N LEU A 117 5.96 3.49 -5.77
CA LEU A 117 6.53 2.65 -6.81
C LEU A 117 7.14 3.52 -7.91
N GLY A 118 8.28 3.11 -8.43
CA GLY A 118 8.95 3.68 -9.59
C GLY A 118 8.85 2.76 -10.79
N TYR A 119 9.05 3.33 -11.99
CA TYR A 119 9.23 2.56 -13.21
C TYR A 119 10.71 2.48 -13.57
N ARG A 120 11.24 1.26 -13.64
CA ARG A 120 12.58 1.01 -14.16
C ARG A 120 12.47 0.59 -15.62
N GLY A 121 12.83 1.50 -16.52
CA GLY A 121 12.88 1.23 -17.96
C GLY A 121 13.80 0.05 -18.29
N SER A 122 13.51 -0.65 -19.38
CA SER A 122 14.44 -1.63 -19.94
C SER A 122 15.27 -0.97 -21.05
N ASN A 123 16.58 -1.20 -21.05
CA ASN A 123 17.47 -0.71 -22.12
C ASN A 123 17.44 -1.60 -23.37
N ARG A 124 16.61 -2.65 -23.38
CA ARG A 124 16.51 -3.62 -24.47
C ARG A 124 15.16 -3.47 -25.17
N LEU A 125 15.19 -3.24 -26.49
CA LEU A 125 13.98 -3.23 -27.31
C LEU A 125 13.18 -4.52 -27.09
N GLY A 126 11.91 -4.37 -26.71
CA GLY A 126 10.95 -5.48 -26.58
C GLY A 126 10.83 -6.11 -25.19
N THR A 127 11.63 -5.72 -24.19
CA THR A 127 11.43 -6.17 -22.80
C THR A 127 10.55 -5.18 -22.04
N GLN A 128 9.51 -5.67 -21.35
CA GLN A 128 8.72 -4.86 -20.43
C GLN A 128 9.64 -4.30 -19.34
N GLY A 129 9.58 -2.98 -19.11
CA GLY A 129 10.23 -2.39 -17.93
C GLY A 129 9.64 -2.95 -16.63
N ASN A 130 10.35 -2.76 -15.53
CA ASN A 130 10.00 -3.36 -14.23
C ASN A 130 9.44 -2.28 -13.27
N LEU A 131 8.71 -2.72 -12.24
CA LEU A 131 8.39 -1.88 -11.09
C LEU A 131 9.52 -1.99 -10.05
N GLU A 132 9.77 -0.90 -9.36
CA GLU A 132 10.66 -0.87 -8.20
C GLU A 132 9.99 -0.20 -7.01
N VAL A 133 10.28 -0.68 -5.80
CA VAL A 133 9.86 -0.01 -4.57
C VAL A 133 10.80 1.16 -4.34
N LEU A 134 10.24 2.36 -4.23
CA LEU A 134 10.97 3.58 -3.86
C LEU A 134 10.79 3.92 -2.39
N GLU A 135 9.60 3.65 -1.86
CA GLU A 135 9.25 3.86 -0.46
C GLU A 135 8.18 2.86 -0.05
N GLU A 136 8.36 2.25 1.12
CA GLU A 136 7.37 1.44 1.80
C GLU A 136 7.42 1.78 3.29
N GLU A 137 6.26 2.06 3.86
CA GLU A 137 6.10 2.41 5.26
C GLU A 137 4.79 1.86 5.82
N LEU A 138 4.85 1.34 7.05
CA LEU A 138 3.67 0.90 7.79
C LEU A 138 3.72 1.51 9.19
N LEU A 139 2.84 2.47 9.45
CA LEU A 139 2.79 3.23 10.69
C LEU A 139 1.53 2.91 11.51
N PRO A 140 1.63 2.74 12.83
CA PRO A 140 0.47 2.75 13.69
C PRO A 140 -0.16 4.15 13.79
N ILE A 141 -1.48 4.23 13.68
CA ILE A 141 -2.26 5.43 14.00
C ILE A 141 -2.69 5.34 15.46
N SER A 142 -2.30 6.34 16.25
CA SER A 142 -2.59 6.36 17.69
C SER A 142 -4.09 6.52 17.97
N GLN A 143 -4.52 6.05 19.14
CA GLN A 143 -5.90 6.25 19.60
C GLN A 143 -6.27 7.74 19.77
N ARG A 144 -5.29 8.62 19.98
CA ARG A 144 -5.52 10.07 20.04
C ARG A 144 -5.80 10.66 18.66
N ASP A 145 -5.08 10.16 17.66
CA ASP A 145 -5.19 10.66 16.28
C ASP A 145 -6.38 10.02 15.55
N SER A 146 -6.86 8.87 16.02
CA SER A 146 -7.92 8.12 15.35
C SER A 146 -9.22 8.90 15.12
N GLN A 147 -9.60 9.81 16.02
CA GLN A 147 -10.79 10.66 15.84
C GLN A 147 -10.65 11.62 14.66
N LYS A 148 -9.44 12.08 14.35
CA LYS A 148 -9.17 12.94 13.19
C LYS A 148 -9.06 12.15 11.89
N ASN A 149 -8.62 10.91 11.99
CA ASN A 149 -8.41 10.03 10.85
C ASN A 149 -9.71 9.35 10.38
N LEU A 150 -10.61 9.02 11.29
CA LEU A 150 -11.92 8.46 10.97
C LEU A 150 -12.86 9.57 10.47
N GLY A 151 -13.04 9.63 9.15
CA GLY A 151 -13.82 10.67 8.47
C GLY A 151 -15.34 10.50 8.53
N PHE A 152 -15.87 9.70 9.46
CA PHE A 152 -17.31 9.43 9.58
C PHE A 152 -17.78 9.48 11.04
N PRO A 153 -19.06 9.82 11.29
CA PRO A 153 -19.61 9.84 12.64
C PRO A 153 -19.54 8.47 13.32
N HIS A 154 -19.08 8.44 14.57
CA HIS A 154 -18.97 7.21 15.36
C HIS A 154 -18.99 7.53 16.86
N SER A 155 -19.33 6.54 17.69
CA SER A 155 -19.28 6.69 19.15
C SER A 155 -17.86 6.49 19.69
N VAL A 156 -17.57 7.11 20.83
CA VAL A 156 -16.29 6.94 21.53
C VAL A 156 -16.12 5.51 22.01
N GLU A 157 -17.21 4.87 22.42
CA GLU A 157 -17.28 3.48 22.86
C GLU A 157 -16.87 2.54 21.72
N TRP A 158 -17.41 2.76 20.52
CA TRP A 158 -17.08 1.99 19.33
C TRP A 158 -15.62 2.19 18.91
N SER A 159 -15.14 3.44 18.88
CA SER A 159 -13.73 3.71 18.55
C SER A 159 -12.78 3.02 19.53
N LYS A 160 -13.07 3.07 20.84
CA LYS A 160 -12.29 2.36 21.87
C LYS A 160 -12.41 0.84 21.76
N SER A 161 -13.50 0.30 21.22
CA SER A 161 -13.70 -1.15 21.11
C SER A 161 -12.85 -1.77 20.00
N ILE A 162 -12.60 -1.05 18.91
CA ILE A 162 -11.86 -1.57 17.75
C ILE A 162 -10.43 -1.02 17.63
N ILE A 163 -10.15 0.19 18.10
CA ILE A 163 -8.84 0.83 18.00
C ILE A 163 -8.03 0.46 19.25
N LYS A 164 -7.11 -0.47 19.08
CA LYS A 164 -6.20 -1.01 20.07
C LYS A 164 -4.77 -0.63 19.68
N GLY A 165 -3.93 -0.39 20.68
CA GLY A 165 -2.56 0.08 20.49
C GLY A 165 -2.06 0.84 21.71
N GLN A 166 -0.74 0.91 21.88
CA GLN A 166 -0.17 1.77 22.93
C GLN A 166 -0.42 3.24 22.59
N ARG A 167 -0.74 4.06 23.61
CA ARG A 167 -1.02 5.49 23.47
C ARG A 167 0.12 6.32 22.84
N SER A 168 1.34 5.78 22.79
CA SER A 168 2.54 6.50 22.35
C SER A 168 3.43 5.75 21.36
N SER A 169 3.13 4.50 20.99
CA SER A 169 3.99 3.80 20.02
C SER A 169 3.66 4.30 18.61
N LYS A 170 4.48 5.23 18.12
CA LYS A 170 4.52 5.68 16.72
C LYS A 170 5.65 5.00 15.94
N SER A 171 6.31 3.99 16.53
CA SER A 171 7.42 3.34 15.86
C SER A 171 6.90 2.64 14.60
N PRO A 172 7.54 2.86 13.44
CA PRO A 172 7.17 2.17 12.22
C PRO A 172 7.29 0.66 12.39
N LEU A 173 6.35 -0.08 11.79
CA LEU A 173 6.44 -1.53 11.59
C LEU A 173 7.23 -1.83 10.31
N ILE A 174 7.09 -1.00 9.28
CA ILE A 174 7.92 -0.99 8.08
C ILE A 174 8.38 0.45 7.87
N SER A 175 9.65 0.64 7.49
CA SER A 175 10.16 1.97 7.14
C SER A 175 11.17 1.90 6.01
N THR A 176 11.24 2.96 5.23
CA THR A 176 12.31 3.16 4.24
C THR A 176 13.35 4.15 4.78
N VAL A 177 14.63 3.80 4.66
CA VAL A 177 15.76 4.64 5.09
C VAL A 177 16.72 4.82 3.92
N LYS A 178 17.13 6.06 3.66
CA LYS A 178 18.18 6.38 2.68
C LYS A 178 19.53 6.42 3.38
N GLU A 179 20.46 5.57 2.93
CA GLU A 179 21.83 5.49 3.44
C GLU A 179 22.79 5.71 2.26
N GLY A 180 23.20 6.96 2.05
CA GLY A 180 23.98 7.35 0.87
C GLY A 180 23.14 7.20 -0.42
N GLU A 181 23.70 6.49 -1.41
CA GLU A 181 23.02 6.15 -2.67
C GLU A 181 21.99 5.02 -2.51
N ASN A 182 22.03 4.29 -1.39
CA ASN A 182 21.19 3.12 -1.19
C ASN A 182 19.87 3.51 -0.50
N THR A 183 18.78 2.91 -0.98
CA THR A 183 17.46 2.96 -0.31
C THR A 183 17.17 1.60 0.29
N LEU A 184 17.01 1.53 1.61
CA LEU A 184 16.78 0.29 2.36
C LEU A 184 15.37 0.29 2.93
N VAL A 185 14.64 -0.81 2.71
CA VAL A 185 13.36 -1.06 3.39
C VAL A 185 13.61 -2.00 4.57
N LYS A 186 13.16 -1.59 5.76
CA LYS A 186 13.36 -2.28 7.04
C LYS A 186 12.02 -2.72 7.61
N LEU A 187 11.93 -3.99 8.01
CA LEU A 187 10.82 -4.54 8.80
C LEU A 187 11.22 -4.57 10.27
N HIS A 188 10.44 -3.89 11.11
CA HIS A 188 10.64 -3.78 12.55
C HIS A 188 9.78 -4.84 13.23
N GLN A 189 10.41 -5.73 13.99
CA GLN A 189 9.69 -6.79 14.69
C GLN A 189 8.92 -6.24 15.90
N ASP A 190 7.65 -6.63 16.02
CA ASP A 190 6.85 -6.35 17.22
C ASP A 190 7.26 -7.36 18.31
N ARG A 191 8.17 -6.93 19.20
CA ARG A 191 8.53 -7.55 20.50
C ARG A 191 9.39 -8.82 20.49
N THR A 192 9.73 -9.42 19.35
CA THR A 192 10.64 -10.59 19.31
C THR A 192 12.09 -10.18 19.07
N LYS A 193 13.05 -10.80 19.78
CA LYS A 193 14.49 -10.60 19.55
C LYS A 193 14.95 -11.41 18.33
N GLY A 194 14.92 -10.80 17.16
CA GLY A 194 15.47 -11.35 15.91
C GLY A 194 16.40 -10.37 15.20
N LYS A 195 17.14 -10.86 14.19
CA LYS A 195 17.98 -10.01 13.34
C LYS A 195 17.03 -9.11 12.51
N PRO A 196 17.24 -7.79 12.49
CA PRO A 196 16.39 -6.88 11.72
C PRO A 196 16.40 -7.27 10.24
N PHE A 197 15.22 -7.40 9.64
CA PHE A 197 15.10 -7.66 8.21
C PHE A 197 15.25 -6.33 7.47
N SER A 198 16.30 -6.21 6.67
CA SER A 198 16.63 -5.02 5.87
C SER A 198 17.03 -5.48 4.47
N ARG A 199 16.46 -4.85 3.44
CA ARG A 199 16.74 -5.15 2.02
C ARG A 199 16.85 -3.88 1.20
N LEU A 200 17.64 -3.93 0.13
CA LEU A 200 17.71 -2.86 -0.86
C LEU A 200 16.38 -2.78 -1.60
N ALA A 201 15.77 -1.59 -1.62
CA ALA A 201 14.49 -1.35 -2.27
C ALA A 201 14.53 -1.66 -3.77
N SER A 202 15.68 -1.41 -4.41
CA SER A 202 15.94 -1.67 -5.82
C SER A 202 15.88 -3.15 -6.21
N ASP A 203 16.07 -4.05 -5.24
CA ASP A 203 16.24 -5.50 -5.46
C ASP A 203 15.01 -6.29 -5.00
N LEU A 204 13.99 -5.61 -4.47
CA LEU A 204 12.77 -6.22 -3.97
C LEU A 204 11.87 -6.66 -5.14
N PRO A 205 11.65 -7.97 -5.36
CA PRO A 205 10.70 -8.44 -6.37
C PRO A 205 9.24 -8.31 -5.90
N ARG A 206 9.02 -8.02 -4.61
CA ARG A 206 7.71 -7.88 -3.93
C ARG A 206 7.86 -6.91 -2.75
N THR A 207 6.75 -6.39 -2.25
CA THR A 207 6.75 -5.50 -1.06
C THR A 207 7.28 -6.25 0.18
N VAL A 208 7.86 -5.54 1.14
CA VAL A 208 8.30 -6.13 2.41
C VAL A 208 7.12 -6.67 3.21
N LEU A 209 5.97 -5.99 3.13
CA LEU A 209 4.70 -6.50 3.65
C LEU A 209 4.38 -7.91 3.09
N SER A 210 4.56 -8.09 1.78
CA SER A 210 4.32 -9.36 1.11
C SER A 210 5.37 -10.43 1.43
N VAL A 211 6.62 -10.03 1.68
CA VAL A 211 7.64 -10.96 2.19
C VAL A 211 7.28 -11.46 3.59
N ALA A 212 6.77 -10.58 4.46
CA ALA A 212 6.34 -10.97 5.79
C ALA A 212 5.23 -12.03 5.73
N ASN A 213 4.25 -11.86 4.84
CA ASN A 213 3.22 -12.87 4.62
C ASN A 213 3.78 -14.21 4.09
N ALA A 214 4.73 -14.18 3.15
CA ALA A 214 5.22 -15.40 2.49
C ALA A 214 6.38 -16.12 3.20
N ALA A 215 7.00 -15.48 4.20
CA ALA A 215 8.06 -16.06 5.02
C ALA A 215 7.51 -16.71 6.30
N GLU A 216 6.22 -16.54 6.56
CA GLU A 216 5.43 -17.30 7.53
C GLU A 216 4.99 -18.62 6.91
#